data_AF-A0A520R9T2-F1
#
_entry.id   AF-A0A520R9T2-F1
#
_cell.length_a   1.000
_cell.length_b   1.000
_cell.length_c   1.000
_cell.angle_alpha   90.00
_cell.angle_beta   90.00
_cell.angle_gamma   90.00
#
_symmetry.space_group_name_H-M   'P 1'
#
loop_
_entity.id
_entity.type
_entity.pdbx_description
1 polymer ?
#
loop_
_entity_poly.entity_id
_entity_poly.type
_entity_poly.pdbx_seq_one_letter_code
_entity_poly.pdbx_strand_id
1 'polypeptide(L)' 'MELYREFFQIIRKLNEHDAAYSVVGEIALAFHSLPRFTRDIDILGTPSDLKKYQEVFSELGYISLG' A
#
# COMPACT_ATOMS: atom_id res chain seq x y z
N MET A 1 -13.73 0.84 5.79
CA MET A 1 -12.45 0.25 5.37
C MET A 1 -12.04 -0.74 6.45
N GLU A 2 -11.93 -2.02 6.12
CA GLU A 2 -11.30 -2.99 7.03
C GLU A 2 -9.78 -2.83 6.87
N LEU A 3 -9.16 -1.93 7.65
CA LEU A 3 -7.79 -1.42 7.43
C LEU A 3 -6.77 -2.53 7.17
N TYR A 4 -6.72 -3.54 8.05
CA TYR A 4 -5.75 -4.62 7.90
C TYR A 4 -6.04 -5.54 6.72
N ARG A 5 -7.32 -5.77 6.40
CA ARG A 5 -7.69 -6.56 5.21
C ARG A 5 -7.24 -5.86 3.93
N GLU A 6 -7.49 -4.55 3.82
CA GLU A 6 -7.07 -3.74 2.69
C GLU A 6 -5.54 -3.66 2.60
N PHE A 7 -4.86 -3.44 3.73
CA PHE A 7 -3.41 -3.44 3.82
C PHE A 7 -2.81 -4.75 3.31
N PHE A 8 -3.23 -5.91 3.83
CA PHE A 8 -2.69 -7.19 3.36
C PHE A 8 -3.01 -7.48 1.89
N GLN A 9 -4.16 -7.01 1.38
CA GLN A 9 -4.50 -7.12 -0.03
C GLN A 9 -3.57 -6.28 -0.92
N ILE A 10 -3.27 -5.04 -0.53
CA ILE A 10 -2.35 -4.15 -1.24
C ILE A 10 -0.93 -4.74 -1.23
N ILE A 11 -0.42 -5.14 -0.07
CA ILE A 11 0.93 -5.69 0.10
C ILE A 11 1.11 -6.96 -0.72
N ARG A 12 0.11 -7.85 -0.72
CA ARG A 12 0.12 -9.05 -1.57
C ARG A 12 0.25 -8.69 -3.05
N LYS A 13 -0.55 -7.73 -3.54
CA LYS A 13 -0.53 -7.34 -4.95
C LYS A 13 0.76 -6.65 -5.37
N LEU A 14 1.32 -5.79 -4.52
CA LEU A 14 2.63 -5.18 -4.76
C LEU A 14 3.74 -6.24 -4.86
N ASN A 15 3.68 -7.28 -4.01
CA ASN A 15 4.62 -8.41 -4.08
C ASN A 15 4.44 -9.25 -5.35
N GLU A 16 3.19 -9.51 -5.78
CA GLU A 16 2.90 -10.23 -7.03
C GLU A 16 3.49 -9.52 -8.26
N HIS A 17 3.59 -8.18 -8.21
CA HIS A 17 4.15 -7.34 -9.27
C HIS A 17 5.66 -7.07 -9.12
N ASP A 18 6.32 -7.63 -8.11
CA ASP A 18 7.73 -7.38 -7.79
C ASP A 18 8.05 -5.87 -7.75
N ALA A 19 7.15 -5.09 -7.13
CA ALA A 19 7.33 -3.66 -6.94
C ALA A 19 8.18 -3.40 -5.69
N ALA A 20 9.19 -2.54 -5.78
CA ALA A 20 10.00 -2.18 -4.61
C ALA A 20 9.25 -1.14 -3.77
N TYR A 21 8.96 -1.41 -2.50
CA TYR A 21 8.28 -0.44 -1.64
C TYR A 21 8.70 -0.59 -0.18
N SER A 22 8.32 0.38 0.64
CA SER A 22 8.39 0.29 2.11
C SER A 22 7.07 0.72 2.72
N VAL A 23 6.64 0.00 3.76
CA VAL A 23 5.50 0.42 4.59
C VAL A 23 5.96 1.52 5.52
N VAL A 24 5.25 2.65 5.49
CA VAL A 24 5.58 3.82 6.31
C VAL A 24 4.32 4.29 7.06
N GLY A 25 4.40 5.44 7.71
CA GLY A 25 3.26 6.00 8.43
C GLY A 25 2.83 5.13 9.59
N GLU A 26 1.53 5.16 9.89
CA GLU A 26 1.03 4.54 11.11
C GLU A 26 1.05 3.01 11.08
N ILE A 27 0.83 2.38 9.93
CA ILE A 27 0.93 0.92 9.86
C ILE A 27 2.33 0.45 10.29
N ALA A 28 3.40 1.14 9.88
CA ALA A 28 4.75 0.81 10.32
C ALA A 28 4.94 0.98 11.85
N LEU A 29 4.38 2.05 12.43
CA LEU A 29 4.43 2.29 13.88
C LEU A 29 3.65 1.23 14.67
N ALA A 30 2.52 0.75 14.14
CA ALA A 30 1.75 -0.31 14.78
C ALA A 30 2.54 -1.63 14.92
N PHE A 31 3.50 -1.91 14.02
CA PHE A 31 4.37 -3.08 14.10
C PHE A 31 5.67 -2.84 14.89
N HIS A 32 6.18 -1.61 14.92
CA HIS A 32 7.54 -1.34 15.40
C HIS A 32 7.63 -0.36 16.58
N SER A 33 6.53 0.26 16.99
CA SER A 33 6.49 1.29 18.05
C SER A 33 5.10 1.38 18.70
N LEU A 34 4.68 2.59 19.07
CA LEU A 34 3.39 2.88 19.69
C LEU A 34 2.31 3.14 18.61
N PRO A 35 1.25 2.31 18.55
CA PRO A 35 0.17 2.51 17.61
C PRO A 35 -0.68 3.73 17.97
N ARG A 36 -1.23 4.39 16.96
CA ARG A 36 -2.26 5.44 17.05
C ARG A 36 -3.31 5.23 15.96
N PHE A 37 -4.46 5.87 16.11
CA PHE A 37 -5.53 5.74 15.13
C PHE A 37 -5.11 6.32 13.77
N THR A 38 -5.37 5.56 12.70
CA THR A 38 -5.30 6.02 11.30
C THR A 38 -6.47 5.50 10.47
N ARG A 39 -6.72 6.14 9.32
CA ARG A 39 -7.72 5.73 8.32
C ARG A 39 -7.15 5.59 6.91
N ASP A 40 -5.85 5.72 6.76
CA ASP A 40 -5.12 5.57 5.51
C ASP A 40 -3.99 4.54 5.66
N ILE A 41 -3.38 4.20 4.52
CA ILE A 41 -2.25 3.29 4.40
C ILE A 41 -1.18 4.04 3.60
N ASP A 42 -0.03 4.28 4.22
CA ASP A 42 1.08 4.96 3.57
C ASP A 42 2.12 3.95 3.07
N ILE A 43 2.46 4.07 1.78
CA ILE A 43 3.50 3.26 1.14
C ILE A 43 4.48 4.19 0.44
N LEU A 44 5.77 4.02 0.71
CA LEU A 44 6.84 4.73 0.03
C LEU A 44 7.36 3.88 -1.12
N GLY A 45 7.21 4.38 -2.34
CA GLY A 45 7.65 3.71 -3.56
C GLY A 45 8.87 4.37 -4.22
N THR A 46 9.44 3.70 -5.22
CA THR A 46 10.49 4.26 -6.08
C THR A 46 9.90 4.80 -7.38
N PRO A 47 10.42 5.90 -7.95
CA PRO A 47 9.93 6.43 -9.23
C PRO A 47 10.03 5.44 -10.39
N SER A 48 11.03 4.54 -10.38
CA SER A 48 11.23 3.51 -11.40
C SER A 48 10.09 2.49 -11.48
N ASP A 49 9.38 2.25 -10.37
CA ASP A 49 8.27 1.30 -10.31
C ASP A 49 6.89 1.96 -10.41
N LEU A 50 6.82 3.25 -10.78
CA LEU A 50 5.56 4.01 -10.83
C LEU A 50 4.47 3.29 -11.65
N LYS A 51 4.85 2.71 -12.78
CA LYS A 51 3.92 1.98 -13.65
C LYS A 51 3.35 0.73 -12.96
N LYS A 52 4.16 -0.02 -12.20
CA LYS A 52 3.71 -1.20 -11.44
C LYS A 52 2.68 -0.79 -10.38
N TYR A 53 2.91 0.32 -9.67
CA TYR A 53 1.94 0.81 -8.70
C TYR A 53 0.62 1.19 -9.36
N GLN A 54 0.66 1.87 -10.51
CA GLN A 54 -0.55 2.23 -11.26
C GLN A 54 -1.34 1.00 -11.69
N GLU A 55 -0.66 -0.04 -12.19
CA GLU A 55 -1.27 -1.33 -12.55
C GLU A 55 -1.92 -1.99 -11.33
N VAL A 56 -1.19 -2.12 -10.21
CA VAL A 56 -1.70 -2.69 -8.95
C VAL A 56 -2.93 -1.93 -8.44
N PHE A 57 -2.87 -0.60 -8.35
CA PHE A 57 -3.98 0.18 -7.80
C PHE A 57 -5.16 0.27 -8.77
N SER A 58 -4.94 0.11 -10.07
CA SER A 58 -6.02 -0.04 -11.06
C SER A 58 -6.69 -1.41 -10.96
N GLU A 59 -5.92 -2.51 -10.87
CA GLU A 59 -6.44 -3.87 -10.65
C GLU A 59 -7.29 -3.98 -9.37
N LEU A 60 -6.87 -3.28 -8.32
CA LEU A 60 -7.57 -3.24 -7.05
C LEU A 60 -8.79 -2.29 -7.04
N GLY A 61 -8.98 -1.51 -8.11
CA GLY A 61 -10.12 -0.60 -8.26
C GLY A 61 -10.01 0.71 -7.49
N TYR A 62 -8.81 1.09 -7.01
CA TYR A 62 -8.60 2.36 -6.32
C TYR A 62 -8.40 3.54 -7.28
N ILE A 63 -8.05 3.27 -8.53
CA ILE A 63 -7.96 4.28 -9.59
C ILE A 63 -9.16 4.12 -10.52
N SER A 64 -10.04 5.12 -10.58
CA SER A 64 -10.95 5.26 -11.72
C SER A 64 -10.21 6.03 -12.82
N LEU A 65 -9.85 5.36 -13.90
CA LEU A 65 -9.50 6.04 -15.14
C LEU A 65 -10.81 6.62 -15.69
N GLY A 66 -11.00 7.93 -15.48
CA GLY A 66 -12.03 8.71 -16.16
C GLY A 66 -11.72 8.90 -17.63
#